data_AF-B4WT39-F1
#
_entry.id   AF-B4WT39-F1
#
_cell.length_a   1.000
_cell.length_b   1.000
_cell.length_c   1.000
_cell.angle_alpha   90.00
_cell.angle_beta   90.00
_cell.angle_gamma   90.00
#
_symmetry.space_group_name_H-M   'P 1'
#
loop_
_entity.id
_entity.type
_entity.pdbx_description
1 polymer ?
#
loop_
_entity_poly.entity_id
_entity_poly.type
_entity_poly.pdbx_seq_one_letter_code
_entity_poly.pdbx_strand_id
1 'polypeptide(L)'
;MPRLWPSSWCAFPSAAKRRGVAPQFVEDPQQKRISDATKALIDDLLLERLSMAGIARVAKVSEPWLQQYASEEYADVPRQAKTSPKKGPLTLECDEAWSFVGSKSNKQWIWLAINRDTRETIGMHIGGRNREGARSLWACLPPVYRQCAVCYTDFWERCDPASLCGARERAPRQAYEIVLPSKRHRAVSKNSGQTNHIERFNCTLRQRVSRLVRKSLSFSKKLENHIGAIWYFIHHYNTSLLL
;
A
#
# COMPACT_ATOMS: atom_id res chain seq x y z
N MET A 1 -43.83 -3.32 66.43
CA MET A 1 -43.33 -4.35 67.36
C MET A 1 -42.42 -5.31 66.61
N PRO A 2 -41.45 -5.96 67.28
CA PRO A 2 -40.44 -6.80 66.62
C PRO A 2 -40.94 -8.24 66.37
N ARG A 3 -40.18 -8.95 65.53
CA ARG A 3 -39.88 -10.40 65.43
C ARG A 3 -39.70 -10.73 63.95
N LEU A 4 -38.79 -11.57 63.47
CA LEU A 4 -37.66 -12.33 64.00
C LEU A 4 -36.96 -12.88 62.73
N TRP A 5 -35.63 -12.91 62.73
CA TRP A 5 -34.79 -13.70 61.80
C TRP A 5 -35.14 -15.21 61.89
N PRO A 6 -34.76 -16.11 60.93
CA PRO A 6 -33.34 -16.31 60.61
C PRO A 6 -32.87 -16.95 59.28
N SER A 7 -31.55 -16.81 59.03
CA SER A 7 -30.58 -17.77 58.46
C SER A 7 -30.95 -18.60 57.22
N SER A 8 -30.21 -18.49 56.10
CA SER A 8 -28.82 -18.98 55.97
C SER A 8 -27.96 -18.15 54.99
N TRP A 9 -26.72 -17.77 55.34
CA TRP A 9 -25.45 -18.47 55.00
C TRP A 9 -25.40 -18.87 53.49
N CYS A 10 -24.60 -18.30 52.59
CA CYS A 10 -23.26 -17.65 52.63
C CYS A 10 -23.09 -16.68 51.41
N ALA A 11 -22.09 -15.80 51.25
CA ALA A 11 -20.97 -15.30 52.10
C ALA A 11 -20.40 -13.96 51.54
N PHE A 12 -19.44 -13.35 52.24
CA PHE A 12 -18.57 -12.22 51.84
C PHE A 12 -17.19 -12.73 51.32
N PRO A 13 -16.22 -11.88 50.89
CA PRO A 13 -16.28 -10.61 50.13
C PRO A 13 -15.27 -10.57 48.95
N SER A 14 -15.18 -9.41 48.27
CA SER A 14 -13.91 -8.67 47.99
C SER A 14 -13.72 -8.21 46.54
N ALA A 15 -13.12 -7.02 46.39
CA ALA A 15 -12.97 -6.31 45.13
C ALA A 15 -11.68 -6.66 44.38
N ALA A 16 -11.79 -6.96 43.09
CA ALA A 16 -10.65 -7.02 42.16
C ALA A 16 -10.40 -5.64 41.52
N LYS A 17 -9.76 -4.73 42.28
CA LYS A 17 -9.28 -3.43 41.78
C LYS A 17 -8.22 -3.70 40.70
N ARG A 18 -8.54 -3.46 39.42
CA ARG A 18 -7.57 -3.60 38.32
C ARG A 18 -6.38 -2.69 38.62
N ARG A 19 -5.17 -3.26 38.71
CA ARG A 19 -3.94 -2.49 38.89
C ARG A 19 -3.67 -1.70 37.60
N GLY A 20 -4.16 -0.47 37.55
CA GLY A 20 -3.65 0.53 36.62
C GLY A 20 -2.20 0.81 36.97
N VAL A 21 -1.27 0.45 36.08
CA VAL A 21 0.10 0.95 36.15
C VAL A 21 0.00 2.45 35.86
N ALA A 22 0.29 3.28 36.86
CA ALA A 22 0.42 4.71 36.64
C ALA A 22 1.54 4.95 35.61
N PRO A 23 1.39 5.92 34.68
CA PRO A 23 2.47 6.23 33.74
C PRO A 23 3.74 6.57 34.53
N GLN A 24 4.79 5.80 34.27
CA GLN A 24 6.04 5.89 35.02
C GLN A 24 6.71 7.23 34.66
N PHE A 25 6.65 8.18 35.58
CA PHE A 25 7.20 9.51 35.39
C PHE A 25 8.72 9.40 35.31
N VAL A 26 9.31 9.88 34.21
CA VAL A 26 10.77 9.92 34.05
C VAL A 26 11.25 11.24 34.64
N GLU A 27 11.98 11.18 35.75
CA GLU A 27 12.39 12.37 36.52
C GLU A 27 13.37 13.29 35.76
N ASP A 28 14.12 12.75 34.79
CA ASP A 28 14.92 13.50 33.81
C ASP A 28 14.58 13.04 32.38
N PRO A 29 13.58 13.66 31.71
CA PRO A 29 13.21 13.33 30.35
C PRO A 29 14.23 13.93 29.37
N GLN A 30 15.41 13.33 29.29
CA GLN A 30 16.40 13.62 28.26
C GLN A 30 15.73 13.45 26.89
N GLN A 31 15.51 14.56 26.18
CA GLN A 31 15.04 14.54 24.79
C GLN A 31 16.11 13.87 23.92
N LYS A 32 16.02 12.53 23.80
CA LYS A 32 16.93 11.72 23.00
C LYS A 32 16.67 12.00 21.52
N ARG A 33 17.27 13.09 21.02
CA ARG A 33 17.26 13.47 19.61
C ARG A 33 17.88 12.33 18.80
N ILE A 34 17.10 11.77 17.87
CA ILE A 34 17.58 10.75 16.95
C ILE A 34 18.47 11.44 15.91
N SER A 35 19.70 10.95 15.75
CA SER A 35 20.67 11.54 14.83
C SER A 35 20.25 11.32 13.38
N ASP A 36 20.69 12.21 12.48
CA ASP A 36 20.33 12.12 11.07
C ASP A 36 20.92 10.87 10.40
N ALA A 37 22.06 10.36 10.88
CA ALA A 37 22.58 9.04 10.48
C ALA A 37 21.66 7.88 10.89
N THR A 38 20.98 7.97 12.04
CA THR A 38 19.96 6.98 12.42
C THR A 38 18.67 7.13 11.62
N LYS A 39 18.28 8.36 11.22
CA LYS A 39 17.15 8.58 10.31
C LYS A 39 17.43 7.99 8.93
N ALA A 40 18.58 8.29 8.32
CA ALA A 40 18.97 7.73 7.03
C ALA A 40 18.97 6.18 7.03
N LEU A 41 19.48 5.55 8.11
CA LEU A 41 19.36 4.10 8.28
C LEU A 41 17.89 3.65 8.37
N ILE A 42 17.03 4.38 9.07
CA ILE A 42 15.60 4.06 9.14
C ILE A 42 14.92 4.21 7.78
N ASP A 43 15.26 5.23 6.99
CA ASP A 43 14.75 5.47 5.64
C ASP A 43 15.05 4.27 4.72
N ASP A 44 16.28 3.78 4.72
CA ASP A 44 16.68 2.56 4.02
C ASP A 44 15.88 1.33 4.52
N LEU A 45 15.73 1.18 5.84
CA LEU A 45 15.00 0.06 6.44
C LEU A 45 13.48 0.13 6.20
N LEU A 46 12.90 1.31 5.95
CA LEU A 46 11.49 1.51 5.59
C LEU A 46 11.19 1.09 4.14
N LEU A 47 12.20 1.04 3.27
CA LEU A 47 12.11 0.50 1.91
C LEU A 47 12.15 -1.03 1.88
N GLU A 48 12.60 -1.65 2.97
CA GLU A 48 12.75 -3.10 3.10
C GLU A 48 11.60 -3.79 3.84
N ARG A 49 11.57 -5.12 3.74
CA ARG A 49 10.48 -5.96 4.25
C ARG A 49 10.52 -6.19 5.76
N LEU A 50 10.84 -5.15 6.52
CA LEU A 50 10.88 -5.16 7.96
C LEU A 50 9.54 -4.68 8.55
N SER A 51 9.24 -5.14 9.76
CA SER A 51 8.13 -4.60 10.56
C SER A 51 8.61 -3.38 11.35
N MET A 52 7.70 -2.47 11.74
CA MET A 52 8.07 -1.30 12.56
C MET A 52 8.83 -1.73 13.83
N ALA A 53 8.35 -2.77 14.53
CA ALA A 53 9.05 -3.35 15.68
C ALA A 53 10.44 -3.94 15.32
N GLY A 54 10.63 -4.45 14.10
CA GLY A 54 11.93 -4.92 13.60
C GLY A 54 12.90 -3.75 13.39
N ILE A 55 12.47 -2.72 12.66
CA ILE A 55 13.25 -1.49 12.43
C ILE A 55 13.61 -0.82 13.77
N ALA A 56 12.65 -0.70 14.69
CA ALA A 56 12.87 -0.11 16.02
C ALA A 56 13.97 -0.84 16.81
N ARG A 57 14.03 -2.18 16.75
CA ARG A 57 15.11 -2.97 17.37
C ARG A 57 16.46 -2.77 16.68
N VAL A 58 16.50 -2.73 15.35
CA VAL A 58 17.74 -2.54 14.57
C VAL A 58 18.32 -1.14 14.81
N ALA A 59 17.51 -0.09 14.67
CA ALA A 59 17.90 1.30 14.84
C ALA A 59 17.98 1.75 16.31
N LYS A 60 17.58 0.90 17.27
CA LYS A 60 17.57 1.17 18.73
C LYS A 60 16.77 2.43 19.12
N VAL A 61 15.64 2.63 18.44
CA VAL A 61 14.67 3.74 18.67
C VAL A 61 13.38 3.22 19.29
N SER A 62 12.56 4.10 19.88
CA SER A 62 11.25 3.69 20.40
C SER A 62 10.26 3.46 19.24
N GLU A 63 9.43 2.41 19.35
CA GLU A 63 8.45 2.12 18.30
C GLU A 63 7.41 3.23 18.11
N PRO A 64 6.90 3.92 19.15
CA PRO A 64 6.00 5.07 18.97
C PRO A 64 6.66 6.22 18.19
N TRP A 65 7.93 6.53 18.47
CA TRP A 65 8.67 7.57 17.75
C TRP A 65 8.85 7.18 16.27
N LEU A 66 9.24 5.93 15.99
CA LEU A 66 9.36 5.43 14.62
C LEU A 66 8.01 5.47 13.87
N GLN A 67 6.91 5.10 14.53
CA GLN A 67 5.57 5.15 13.93
C GLN A 67 5.14 6.60 13.62
N GLN A 68 5.51 7.56 14.46
CA GLN A 68 5.29 8.99 14.21
C GLN A 68 6.16 9.47 13.03
N TYR A 69 7.48 9.29 13.11
CA TYR A 69 8.44 9.68 12.07
C TYR A 69 8.05 9.14 10.69
N ALA A 70 7.79 7.83 10.58
CA ALA A 70 7.36 7.22 9.32
C ALA A 70 5.97 7.71 8.87
N SER A 71 5.10 8.20 9.76
CA SER A 71 3.82 8.81 9.35
C SER A 71 4.00 10.22 8.79
N GLU A 72 4.93 11.00 9.35
CA GLU A 72 5.30 12.34 8.91
C GLU A 72 5.97 12.26 7.52
N GLU A 73 7.03 11.48 7.38
CA GLU A 73 7.69 11.18 6.11
C GLU A 73 6.68 10.75 5.03
N TYR A 74 5.80 9.79 5.36
CA TYR A 74 4.78 9.28 4.43
C TYR A 74 3.72 10.31 4.05
N ALA A 75 3.44 11.31 4.88
CA ALA A 75 2.50 12.39 4.56
C ALA A 75 3.08 13.31 3.48
N ASP A 76 4.37 13.66 3.60
CA ASP A 76 5.08 14.60 2.74
C ASP A 76 5.48 14.01 1.37
N VAL A 77 5.44 12.68 1.20
CA VAL A 77 5.76 12.03 -0.09
C VAL A 77 4.83 12.51 -1.22
N PRO A 78 5.37 13.07 -2.32
CA PRO A 78 4.58 13.51 -3.47
C PRO A 78 3.72 12.39 -4.07
N ARG A 79 2.44 12.68 -4.34
CA ARG A 79 1.45 11.74 -4.91
C ARG A 79 1.47 11.68 -6.45
N GLN A 80 2.61 12.00 -7.05
CA GLN A 80 2.83 12.04 -8.50
C GLN A 80 4.23 11.52 -8.78
N ALA A 81 4.41 10.72 -9.83
CA ALA A 81 5.73 10.23 -10.20
C ALA A 81 6.61 11.36 -10.72
N LYS A 82 7.86 11.43 -10.24
CA LYS A 82 8.91 12.17 -10.94
C LYS A 82 9.31 11.33 -12.16
N THR A 83 9.11 11.88 -13.36
CA THR A 83 9.42 11.21 -14.63
C THR A 83 10.50 11.99 -15.36
N SER A 84 11.54 11.32 -15.83
CA SER A 84 12.58 11.96 -16.63
C SER A 84 12.10 12.30 -18.06
N PRO A 85 12.58 13.37 -18.72
CA PRO A 85 12.17 13.72 -20.09
C PRO A 85 12.54 12.63 -21.10
N LYS A 86 11.70 12.41 -22.12
CA LYS A 86 11.90 11.34 -23.13
C LYS A 86 11.75 11.84 -24.56
N LYS A 87 12.52 11.22 -25.46
CA LYS A 87 12.40 11.31 -26.92
C LYS A 87 12.02 9.93 -27.45
N GLY A 88 11.14 9.86 -28.44
CA GLY A 88 10.69 8.60 -29.06
C GLY A 88 9.30 8.14 -28.60
N PRO A 89 8.85 6.95 -29.05
CA PRO A 89 7.55 6.39 -28.68
C PRO A 89 7.43 6.16 -27.18
N LEU A 90 6.25 6.41 -26.61
CA LEU A 90 5.97 6.10 -25.21
C LEU A 90 5.13 4.83 -25.13
N THR A 91 5.64 3.80 -24.46
CA THR A 91 4.93 2.55 -24.22
C THR A 91 4.73 2.36 -22.72
N LEU A 92 3.49 2.10 -22.31
CA LEU A 92 3.11 1.81 -20.92
C LEU A 92 2.65 0.36 -20.79
N GLU A 93 3.00 -0.26 -19.67
CA GLU A 93 2.37 -1.46 -19.14
C GLU A 93 1.53 -1.07 -17.92
N CYS A 94 0.26 -1.48 -17.89
CA CYS A 94 -0.70 -1.15 -16.84
C CYS A 94 -1.36 -2.42 -16.28
N ASP A 95 -1.45 -2.53 -14.95
CA ASP A 95 -1.94 -3.70 -14.22
C ASP A 95 -2.47 -3.26 -12.83
N GLU A 96 -3.18 -4.16 -12.13
CA GLU A 96 -3.66 -3.93 -10.76
C GLU A 96 -3.12 -4.98 -9.76
N ALA A 97 -2.50 -4.49 -8.69
CA ALA A 97 -2.30 -5.27 -7.48
C ALA A 97 -3.44 -5.01 -6.48
N TRP A 98 -3.53 -5.81 -5.42
CA TRP A 98 -4.41 -5.52 -4.29
C TRP A 98 -3.75 -5.80 -2.94
N SER A 99 -4.22 -5.08 -1.92
CA SER A 99 -3.78 -5.11 -0.54
C SER A 99 -4.98 -4.96 0.42
N PHE A 100 -4.71 -4.80 1.70
CA PHE A 100 -5.70 -4.54 2.75
C PHE A 100 -5.27 -3.35 3.61
N VAL A 101 -6.23 -2.62 4.18
CA VAL A 101 -5.99 -1.53 5.14
C VAL A 101 -6.92 -1.65 6.34
N GLY A 102 -6.38 -1.78 7.55
CA GLY A 102 -7.12 -1.94 8.81
C GLY A 102 -7.80 -3.30 9.01
N SER A 103 -8.36 -3.90 7.96
CA SER A 103 -8.99 -5.22 7.99
C SER A 103 -8.94 -5.92 6.62
N LYS A 104 -9.18 -7.24 6.61
CA LYS A 104 -9.32 -8.02 5.36
C LYS A 104 -10.60 -7.71 4.56
N SER A 105 -11.61 -7.08 5.18
CA SER A 105 -12.81 -6.63 4.47
C SER A 105 -12.55 -5.34 3.66
N ASN A 106 -11.63 -4.49 4.13
CA ASN A 106 -11.20 -3.29 3.43
C ASN A 106 -10.07 -3.59 2.42
N LYS A 107 -10.46 -4.22 1.29
CA LYS A 107 -9.58 -4.50 0.14
C LYS A 107 -9.33 -3.23 -0.65
N GLN A 108 -8.06 -2.91 -0.88
CA GLN A 108 -7.62 -1.76 -1.67
C GLN A 108 -6.95 -2.24 -2.96
N TRP A 109 -7.29 -1.62 -4.10
CA TRP A 109 -6.69 -1.93 -5.39
C TRP A 109 -5.66 -0.87 -5.76
N ILE A 110 -4.47 -1.32 -6.11
CA ILE A 110 -3.31 -0.51 -6.45
C ILE A 110 -3.17 -0.59 -7.97
N TRP A 111 -3.70 0.43 -8.63
CA TRP A 111 -3.60 0.63 -10.07
C TRP A 111 -2.21 1.19 -10.38
N LEU A 112 -1.51 0.61 -11.34
CA LEU A 112 -0.13 0.99 -11.70
C LEU A 112 0.02 1.15 -13.20
N ALA A 113 0.88 2.09 -13.59
CA ALA A 113 1.38 2.24 -14.95
C ALA A 113 2.90 2.43 -14.91
N ILE A 114 3.65 1.58 -15.60
CA ILE A 114 5.10 1.70 -15.76
C ILE A 114 5.46 1.97 -17.22
N ASN A 115 6.55 2.67 -17.47
CA ASN A 115 7.14 2.79 -18.80
C ASN A 115 7.87 1.49 -19.16
N ARG A 116 7.55 0.92 -20.34
CA ARG A 116 8.16 -0.33 -20.80
C ARG A 116 9.65 -0.20 -21.08
N ASP A 117 10.15 0.94 -21.54
CA ASP A 117 11.55 1.03 -21.92
C ASP A 117 12.42 1.34 -20.69
N THR A 118 11.95 2.24 -19.82
CA THR A 118 12.74 2.75 -18.68
C THR A 118 12.46 2.06 -17.36
N ARG A 119 11.36 1.29 -17.25
CA ARG A 119 10.84 0.70 -16.00
C ARG A 119 10.35 1.70 -14.95
N GLU A 120 10.50 3.01 -15.18
CA GLU A 120 9.96 4.05 -14.29
C GLU A 120 8.45 3.85 -14.10
N THR A 121 7.99 3.86 -12.85
CA THR A 121 6.56 3.98 -12.55
C THR A 121 6.11 5.39 -12.90
N ILE A 122 5.16 5.50 -13.83
CA ILE A 122 4.66 6.77 -14.39
C ILE A 122 3.39 7.24 -13.67
N GLY A 123 2.63 6.32 -13.09
CA GLY A 123 1.48 6.64 -12.26
C GLY A 123 1.06 5.50 -11.35
N MET A 124 0.46 5.87 -10.22
CA MET A 124 -0.15 4.96 -9.27
C MET A 124 -1.42 5.58 -8.71
N HIS A 125 -2.46 4.77 -8.51
CA HIS A 125 -3.68 5.17 -7.81
C HIS A 125 -4.17 4.04 -6.91
N ILE A 126 -4.65 4.37 -5.70
CA ILE A 126 -5.26 3.41 -4.77
C ILE A 126 -6.76 3.70 -4.66
N GLY A 127 -7.58 2.68 -4.90
CA GLY A 127 -9.03 2.81 -4.86
C GLY A 127 -9.77 1.48 -5.10
N GLY A 128 -10.98 1.58 -5.64
CA GLY A 128 -11.78 0.42 -6.05
C GLY A 128 -11.34 -0.18 -7.38
N ARG A 129 -11.67 -1.46 -7.63
CA ARG A 129 -11.49 -2.10 -8.95
C ARG A 129 -12.65 -1.77 -9.88
N ASN A 130 -12.80 -0.49 -10.22
CA ASN A 130 -13.89 0.03 -11.03
C ASN A 130 -13.38 1.02 -12.09
N ARG A 131 -14.30 1.58 -12.88
CA ARG A 131 -13.96 2.55 -13.94
C ARG A 131 -13.37 3.82 -13.36
N GLU A 132 -13.80 4.20 -12.16
CA GLU A 132 -13.38 5.38 -11.43
C GLU A 132 -11.90 5.26 -10.99
N GLY A 133 -11.47 4.07 -10.56
CA GLY A 133 -10.06 3.75 -10.30
C GLY A 133 -9.18 3.85 -11.56
N ALA A 134 -9.60 3.27 -12.68
CA ALA A 134 -8.88 3.38 -13.96
C ALA A 134 -8.81 4.83 -14.48
N ARG A 135 -9.92 5.59 -14.37
CA ARG A 135 -9.94 7.04 -14.69
C ARG A 135 -8.95 7.82 -13.82
N SER A 136 -8.85 7.47 -12.54
CA SER A 136 -7.97 8.14 -11.60
C SER A 136 -6.50 7.82 -11.89
N LEU A 137 -6.15 6.55 -12.19
CA LEU A 137 -4.82 6.19 -12.69
C LEU A 137 -4.47 7.00 -13.94
N TRP A 138 -5.38 7.06 -14.93
CA TRP A 138 -5.16 7.79 -16.17
C TRP A 138 -4.94 9.29 -15.92
N ALA A 139 -5.75 9.91 -15.06
CA ALA A 139 -5.63 11.31 -14.68
C ALA A 139 -4.31 11.63 -13.98
N CYS A 140 -3.77 10.70 -13.18
CA CYS A 140 -2.46 10.80 -12.54
C CYS A 140 -1.27 10.76 -13.54
N LEU A 141 -1.45 10.29 -14.77
CA LEU A 141 -0.36 10.24 -15.75
C LEU A 141 -0.01 11.65 -16.27
N PRO A 142 1.30 11.95 -16.48
CA PRO A 142 1.72 13.22 -17.08
C PRO A 142 1.08 13.44 -18.45
N PRO A 143 0.78 14.71 -18.84
CA PRO A 143 0.05 15.01 -20.07
C PRO A 143 0.63 14.37 -21.34
N VAL A 144 1.96 14.30 -21.47
CA VAL A 144 2.64 13.68 -22.62
C VAL A 144 2.32 12.18 -22.77
N TYR A 145 2.24 11.44 -21.66
CA TYR A 145 1.83 10.03 -21.69
C TYR A 145 0.35 9.89 -22.04
N ARG A 146 -0.52 10.75 -21.49
CA ARG A 146 -1.94 10.76 -21.85
C ARG A 146 -2.17 11.05 -23.34
N GLN A 147 -1.40 11.95 -23.94
CA GLN A 147 -1.50 12.32 -25.35
C GLN A 147 -0.94 11.24 -26.29
N CYS A 148 0.22 10.67 -25.98
CA CYS A 148 1.02 9.91 -26.95
C CYS A 148 1.12 8.41 -26.68
N ALA A 149 1.00 7.95 -25.42
CA ALA A 149 1.45 6.61 -25.07
C ALA A 149 0.54 5.47 -25.56
N VAL A 150 1.16 4.40 -26.07
CA VAL A 150 0.50 3.11 -26.31
C VAL A 150 0.47 2.33 -25.00
N CYS A 151 -0.69 1.85 -24.60
CA CYS A 151 -0.92 1.25 -23.28
C CYS A 151 -1.27 -0.23 -23.42
N TYR A 152 -0.43 -1.10 -22.86
CA TYR A 152 -0.65 -2.53 -22.77
C TYR A 152 -1.28 -2.89 -21.42
N THR A 153 -2.31 -3.72 -21.45
CA THR A 153 -3.00 -4.21 -20.24
C THR A 153 -3.27 -5.70 -20.37
N ASP A 154 -3.22 -6.40 -19.24
CA ASP A 154 -3.58 -7.82 -19.19
C ASP A 154 -5.04 -8.06 -19.60
N PHE A 155 -5.25 -8.96 -20.56
CA PHE A 155 -6.55 -9.46 -20.96
C PHE A 155 -6.90 -10.65 -20.08
N TRP A 156 -7.81 -10.45 -19.14
CA TRP A 156 -8.45 -11.56 -18.47
C TRP A 156 -9.40 -12.25 -19.45
N GLU A 157 -8.94 -13.36 -20.04
CA GLU A 157 -9.79 -14.26 -20.82
C GLU A 157 -10.99 -14.72 -20.01
N ARG A 158 -12.08 -15.03 -20.72
CA ARG A 158 -13.30 -15.53 -20.09
C ARG A 158 -12.96 -16.77 -19.26
N CYS A 159 -13.29 -16.76 -17.96
CA CYS A 159 -13.82 -18.00 -17.41
C CYS A 159 -15.05 -18.36 -18.25
N ASP A 160 -15.06 -19.59 -18.75
CA ASP A 160 -16.02 -20.12 -19.72
C ASP A 160 -17.46 -19.65 -19.44
N PRO A 161 -18.23 -19.16 -20.44
CA PRO A 161 -19.65 -18.85 -20.26
C PRO A 161 -20.46 -19.99 -19.63
N ALA A 162 -20.03 -21.24 -19.79
CA ALA A 162 -20.65 -22.40 -19.17
C ALA A 162 -20.44 -22.49 -17.64
N SER A 163 -19.40 -21.85 -17.08
CA SER A 163 -19.12 -21.87 -15.63
C SER A 163 -19.83 -20.75 -14.85
N LEU A 164 -20.96 -20.23 -15.36
CA LEU A 164 -21.68 -19.08 -14.81
C LEU A 164 -22.58 -19.41 -13.59
N CYS A 165 -22.03 -20.13 -12.61
CA CYS A 165 -22.58 -20.15 -11.24
C CYS A 165 -22.15 -18.88 -10.47
N GLY A 166 -22.68 -17.73 -10.89
CA GLY A 166 -22.81 -16.51 -10.08
C GLY A 166 -21.53 -15.81 -9.59
N ALA A 167 -20.90 -14.99 -10.44
CA ALA A 167 -19.85 -14.04 -10.00
C ALA A 167 -20.10 -12.61 -10.52
N ARG A 168 -20.13 -11.64 -9.59
CA ARG A 168 -20.55 -10.24 -9.82
C ARG A 168 -19.41 -9.26 -10.10
N GLU A 169 -18.16 -9.74 -10.21
CA GLU A 169 -16.94 -8.92 -10.41
C GLU A 169 -16.40 -9.00 -11.87
N ARG A 170 -17.07 -8.36 -12.83
CA ARG A 170 -16.61 -8.24 -14.25
C ARG A 170 -15.85 -6.94 -14.56
N ALA A 171 -15.18 -6.36 -13.56
CA ALA A 171 -14.90 -4.92 -13.54
C ALA A 171 -13.62 -4.37 -14.23
N PRO A 172 -12.43 -5.01 -14.21
CA PRO A 172 -11.18 -4.35 -14.63
C PRO A 172 -11.06 -4.15 -16.14
N ARG A 173 -11.42 -5.16 -16.93
CA ARG A 173 -11.33 -5.10 -18.39
C ARG A 173 -12.18 -3.97 -18.98
N GLN A 174 -13.41 -3.83 -18.47
CA GLN A 174 -14.30 -2.72 -18.82
C GLN A 174 -13.77 -1.37 -18.34
N ALA A 175 -12.96 -1.32 -17.28
CA ALA A 175 -12.38 -0.09 -16.78
C ALA A 175 -11.32 0.47 -17.74
N TYR A 176 -10.40 -0.35 -18.24
CA TYR A 176 -9.40 0.10 -19.20
C TYR A 176 -9.97 0.36 -20.60
N GLU A 177 -10.82 -0.53 -21.14
CA GLU A 177 -11.40 -0.38 -22.50
C GLU A 177 -12.23 0.93 -22.66
N ILE A 178 -12.78 1.48 -21.57
CA ILE A 178 -13.57 2.73 -21.56
C ILE A 178 -12.68 3.98 -21.35
N VAL A 179 -11.53 3.84 -20.69
CA VAL A 179 -10.69 4.97 -20.25
C VAL A 179 -9.50 5.21 -21.18
N LEU A 180 -8.88 4.14 -21.68
CA LEU A 180 -7.72 4.21 -22.55
C LEU A 180 -8.19 4.44 -24.01
N PRO A 181 -7.56 5.36 -24.77
CA PRO A 181 -7.96 5.61 -26.15
C PRO A 181 -7.84 4.36 -27.02
N SER A 182 -8.95 3.94 -27.64
CA SER A 182 -9.08 2.65 -28.35
C SER A 182 -8.00 2.36 -29.39
N LYS A 183 -7.51 3.38 -30.11
CA LYS A 183 -6.42 3.23 -31.09
C LYS A 183 -5.05 2.94 -30.44
N ARG A 184 -4.85 3.32 -29.18
CA ARG A 184 -3.61 3.18 -28.38
C ARG A 184 -3.68 2.13 -27.28
N HIS A 185 -4.87 1.59 -26.98
CA HIS A 185 -5.02 0.46 -26.05
C HIS A 185 -4.69 -0.87 -26.75
N ARG A 186 -3.93 -1.72 -26.06
CA ARG A 186 -3.55 -3.07 -26.47
C ARG A 186 -3.81 -4.03 -25.32
N ALA A 187 -5.02 -4.55 -25.24
CA ALA A 187 -5.34 -5.65 -24.33
C ALA A 187 -4.72 -6.96 -24.87
N VAL A 188 -3.92 -7.65 -24.06
CA VAL A 188 -3.06 -8.76 -24.48
C VAL A 188 -3.19 -9.96 -23.56
N SER A 189 -3.18 -11.18 -24.10
CA SER A 189 -3.24 -12.40 -23.27
C SER A 189 -1.97 -12.54 -22.42
N LYS A 190 -2.09 -13.17 -21.24
CA LYS A 190 -0.97 -13.41 -20.30
C LYS A 190 0.25 -14.04 -20.97
N ASN A 191 0.03 -15.00 -21.86
CA ASN A 191 1.10 -15.74 -22.53
C ASN A 191 1.81 -14.91 -23.62
N SER A 192 1.41 -13.65 -23.87
CA SER A 192 2.05 -12.77 -24.86
C SER A 192 3.39 -12.18 -24.39
N GLY A 193 3.68 -12.20 -23.09
CA GLY A 193 4.87 -11.60 -22.50
C GLY A 193 4.91 -10.07 -22.48
N GLN A 194 3.87 -9.40 -22.97
CA GLN A 194 3.82 -7.94 -23.14
C GLN A 194 3.60 -7.16 -21.83
N THR A 195 3.32 -7.84 -20.72
CA THR A 195 3.08 -7.27 -19.38
C THR A 195 4.05 -7.82 -18.32
N ASN A 196 5.05 -8.60 -18.75
CA ASN A 196 6.03 -9.27 -17.90
C ASN A 196 6.76 -8.32 -16.91
N HIS A 197 6.88 -7.05 -17.24
CA HIS A 197 7.68 -6.12 -16.46
C HIS A 197 6.87 -5.45 -15.37
N ILE A 198 5.59 -5.14 -15.61
CA ILE A 198 4.69 -4.74 -14.53
C ILE A 198 4.34 -5.91 -13.61
N GLU A 199 4.24 -7.14 -14.13
CA GLU A 199 4.16 -8.35 -13.29
C GLU A 199 5.38 -8.50 -12.37
N ARG A 200 6.59 -8.34 -12.92
CA ARG A 200 7.83 -8.36 -12.15
C ARG A 200 7.87 -7.25 -11.10
N PHE A 201 7.49 -6.03 -11.46
CA PHE A 201 7.41 -4.91 -10.53
C PHE A 201 6.41 -5.16 -9.40
N ASN A 202 5.25 -5.75 -9.71
CA ASN A 202 4.26 -6.19 -8.73
C ASN A 202 4.79 -7.27 -7.77
N CYS A 203 5.70 -8.14 -8.23
CA CYS A 203 6.45 -9.05 -7.35
C CYS A 203 7.48 -8.30 -6.48
N THR A 204 8.28 -7.39 -7.04
CA THR A 204 9.24 -6.56 -6.28
C THR A 204 8.56 -5.74 -5.19
N LEU A 205 7.43 -5.09 -5.50
CA LEU A 205 6.59 -4.36 -4.54
C LEU A 205 6.17 -5.26 -3.38
N ARG A 206 5.69 -6.48 -3.64
CA ARG A 206 5.29 -7.45 -2.58
C ARG A 206 6.47 -7.99 -1.78
N GLN A 207 7.66 -8.06 -2.39
CA GLN A 207 8.87 -8.55 -1.75
C GLN A 207 9.51 -7.52 -0.82
N ARG A 208 9.46 -6.22 -1.16
CA ARG A 208 10.08 -5.14 -0.37
C ARG A 208 9.06 -4.40 0.53
N VAL A 209 7.89 -4.03 0.03
CA VAL A 209 6.87 -3.32 0.83
C VAL A 209 6.10 -4.29 1.72
N SER A 210 6.49 -4.40 3.00
CA SER A 210 5.92 -5.34 3.99
C SER A 210 4.41 -5.25 4.21
N ARG A 211 3.79 -4.13 3.81
CA ARG A 211 2.34 -3.83 3.88
C ARG A 211 1.52 -4.47 2.74
N LEU A 212 2.18 -5.03 1.71
CA LEU A 212 1.53 -5.64 0.53
C LEU A 212 1.44 -7.18 0.59
N VAL A 213 1.84 -7.79 1.71
CA VAL A 213 1.88 -9.25 1.85
C VAL A 213 0.48 -9.82 2.07
N ARG A 214 0.00 -10.59 1.09
CA ARG A 214 -1.38 -11.09 0.91
C ARG A 214 -2.01 -11.89 2.07
N LYS A 215 -1.25 -12.26 3.10
CA LYS A 215 -1.67 -13.15 4.21
C LYS A 215 -1.13 -12.78 5.61
N SER A 216 -0.41 -11.68 5.79
CA SER A 216 0.22 -11.33 7.07
C SER A 216 -0.65 -10.41 7.95
N LEU A 217 -0.25 -10.24 9.21
CA LEU A 217 -0.76 -9.23 10.14
C LEU A 217 -0.14 -7.83 9.92
N SER A 218 0.63 -7.63 8.84
CA SER A 218 1.46 -6.43 8.61
C SER A 218 0.83 -5.37 7.69
N PHE A 219 -0.49 -5.36 7.52
CA PHE A 219 -1.18 -4.33 6.74
C PHE A 219 -1.19 -2.96 7.44
N SER A 220 -1.29 -1.87 6.67
CA SER A 220 -1.42 -0.53 7.25
C SER A 220 -2.73 -0.37 8.02
N LYS A 221 -2.70 0.32 9.17
CA LYS A 221 -3.92 0.69 9.91
C LYS A 221 -4.65 1.92 9.33
N LYS A 222 -3.89 2.84 8.71
CA LYS A 222 -4.36 4.07 8.05
C LYS A 222 -4.16 3.98 6.54
N LEU A 223 -5.06 4.56 5.75
CA LEU A 223 -4.98 4.54 4.27
C LEU A 223 -3.89 5.49 3.76
N GLU A 224 -3.71 6.61 4.45
CA GLU A 224 -2.75 7.67 4.15
C GLU A 224 -1.33 7.12 4.24
N ASN A 225 -0.99 6.42 5.34
CA ASN A 225 0.28 5.70 5.50
C ASN A 225 0.44 4.53 4.52
N HIS A 226 -0.64 3.99 3.95
CA HIS A 226 -0.56 2.93 2.94
C HIS A 226 -0.16 3.50 1.58
N ILE A 227 -0.88 4.54 1.13
CA ILE A 227 -0.55 5.35 -0.05
C ILE A 227 0.86 5.92 0.08
N GLY A 228 1.19 6.44 1.27
CA GLY A 228 2.49 6.93 1.70
C GLY A 228 3.63 5.96 1.43
N ALA A 229 3.62 4.80 2.08
CA ALA A 229 4.67 3.80 1.95
C ALA A 229 4.88 3.31 0.50
N ILE A 230 3.81 3.21 -0.29
CA ILE A 230 3.91 2.74 -1.69
C ILE A 230 4.49 3.83 -2.58
N TRP A 231 4.08 5.10 -2.42
CA TRP A 231 4.72 6.21 -3.12
C TRP A 231 6.18 6.39 -2.70
N TYR A 232 6.51 6.25 -1.40
CA TYR A 232 7.87 6.33 -0.88
C TYR A 232 8.78 5.31 -1.60
N PHE A 233 8.33 4.07 -1.67
CA PHE A 233 9.01 3.01 -2.43
C PHE A 233 9.10 3.32 -3.93
N ILE A 234 8.05 3.83 -4.56
CA ILE A 234 8.04 4.19 -6.00
C ILE A 234 9.09 5.28 -6.30
N HIS A 235 9.20 6.32 -5.48
CA HIS A 235 10.19 7.38 -5.69
C HIS A 235 11.61 6.87 -5.55
N HIS A 236 11.89 6.06 -4.51
CA HIS A 236 13.18 5.39 -4.38
C HIS A 236 13.47 4.48 -5.58
N TYR A 237 12.50 3.64 -5.99
CA TYR A 237 12.65 2.73 -7.12
C TYR A 237 12.96 3.47 -8.42
N ASN A 238 12.18 4.50 -8.78
CA ASN A 238 12.45 5.34 -9.95
C ASN A 238 13.84 6.01 -9.88
N THR A 239 14.27 6.45 -8.69
CA THR A 239 15.60 7.04 -8.50
C THR A 239 16.71 6.01 -8.70
N SER A 240 16.52 4.78 -8.22
CA SER A 240 17.48 3.67 -8.39
C SER A 240 17.62 3.15 -9.84
N LEU A 241 16.74 3.58 -10.76
CA LEU A 241 16.85 3.31 -12.20
C LEU A 241 17.72 4.35 -12.95
N LEU A 242 18.17 5.40 -12.25
CA LEU A 242 19.02 6.46 -12.80
C LEU A 242 20.50 6.33 -12.34
N LEU A 243 20.82 5.28 -11.59
CA LEU A 243 22.14 4.91 -11.09
C LEU A 243 22.74 3.80 -11.96
#